data_AF-A0A2S9FGB1-F1
#
_entry.id   AF-A0A2S9FGB1-F1
#
_cell.length_a   1.000
_cell.length_b   1.000
_cell.length_c   1.000
_cell.angle_alpha   90.00
_cell.angle_beta   90.00
_cell.angle_gamma   90.00
#
_symmetry.space_group_name_H-M   'P 1'
#
loop_
_entity.id
_entity.type
_entity.pdbx_description
1 polymer ?
#
loop_
_entity_poly.entity_id
_entity_poly.type
_entity_poly.pdbx_seq_one_letter_code
_entity_poly.pdbx_strand_id
1 'polypeptide(L)' 'MKRLRGWDAVLLYSETPNVHMHTLKLAVIELDDVGGAKFGVEELRKVIHSRLYKLEPFRYQLIDIPFKF' A
#
# COMPACT_ATOMS: atom_id res chain seq x y z
N MET A 1 7.91 -9.15 14.65
CA MET A 1 8.72 -9.20 13.42
C MET A 1 8.26 -10.36 12.55
N LYS A 2 8.00 -10.13 11.26
CA LYS A 2 7.63 -11.17 10.28
C LYS A 2 8.75 -11.24 9.23
N ARG A 3 9.38 -12.41 9.07
CA ARG A 3 10.38 -12.61 8.01
C ARG A 3 9.66 -12.75 6.66
N LEU A 4 10.01 -11.91 5.70
CA LEU A 4 9.50 -12.00 4.33
C LEU A 4 10.02 -13.29 3.68
N ARG A 5 9.16 -14.00 2.96
CA ARG A 5 9.49 -15.27 2.26
C ARG A 5 8.79 -15.29 0.91
N GLY A 6 9.34 -16.03 -0.05
CA GLY A 6 8.72 -16.24 -1.36
C GLY A 6 8.36 -14.92 -2.05
N TRP A 7 7.12 -14.81 -2.54
CA TRP A 7 6.62 -13.64 -3.27
C TRP A 7 6.71 -12.31 -2.49
N ASP A 8 6.51 -12.33 -1.17
CA ASP A 8 6.62 -11.12 -0.33
C ASP A 8 8.05 -10.53 -0.36
N ALA A 9 9.06 -11.38 -0.55
CA ALA A 9 10.46 -10.98 -0.66
C ALA A 9 10.85 -10.64 -2.11
N VAL A 10 10.27 -11.33 -3.09
CA VAL A 10 10.54 -11.10 -4.52
C VAL A 10 10.25 -9.66 -4.90
N LEU A 11 9.13 -9.08 -4.45
CA LEU A 11 8.78 -7.71 -4.80
C LEU A 11 9.85 -6.69 -4.36
N LEU A 12 10.36 -6.82 -3.13
CA LEU A 12 11.37 -5.91 -2.59
C LEU A 12 12.79 -6.22 -3.07
N TYR A 13 13.12 -7.49 -3.29
CA TYR A 13 14.46 -7.91 -3.71
C TYR A 13 14.69 -7.81 -5.22
N SER A 14 13.63 -7.81 -6.03
CA SER A 14 13.73 -7.71 -7.48
C SER A 14 13.66 -6.26 -7.99
N GLU A 15 13.37 -5.31 -7.10
CA GLU A 15 13.42 -3.89 -7.42
C GLU A 15 14.87 -3.46 -7.66
N THR A 16 15.14 -2.92 -8.84
CA THR A 16 16.43 -2.33 -9.20
C THR A 16 16.20 -0.93 -9.76
N PRO A 17 17.22 -0.05 -9.82
CA PRO A 17 17.05 1.27 -10.41
C PRO A 17 16.48 1.26 -11.84
N ASN A 18 16.66 0.17 -12.59
CA ASN A 18 16.17 0.02 -13.96
C ASN A 18 14.88 -0.83 -14.07
N VAL A 19 14.40 -1.39 -12.95
CA VAL A 19 13.18 -2.22 -12.87
C VAL A 19 12.41 -1.84 -11.62
N HIS A 20 11.61 -0.78 -11.72
CA HIS A 20 10.74 -0.32 -10.65
C HIS A 20 9.55 -1.27 -10.51
N MET A 21 9.35 -1.81 -9.31
CA MET A 21 8.28 -2.78 -9.02
C MET A 21 7.01 -2.10 -8.45
N HIS A 22 6.94 -0.77 -8.50
CA HIS A 22 5.79 0.00 -8.00
C HIS A 22 4.57 -0.15 -8.91
N THR A 23 3.45 -0.58 -8.35
CA THR A 23 2.16 -0.58 -9.02
C THR A 23 1.32 0.61 -8.59
N LEU A 24 0.77 1.37 -9.54
CA LEU A 24 -0.27 2.36 -9.27
C LEU A 24 -1.64 1.68 -9.27
N LYS A 25 -2.48 2.02 -8.30
CA LYS A 25 -3.91 1.67 -8.32
C LYS A 25 -4.73 2.93 -8.54
N LEU A 26 -5.38 3.00 -9.69
CA LEU A 26 -6.25 4.10 -10.08
C LEU A 26 -7.70 3.65 -9.96
N ALA A 27 -8.53 4.49 -9.36
CA ALA A 27 -9.98 4.30 -9.29
C ALA A 27 -10.65 5.57 -9.82
N VAL A 28 -11.60 5.40 -10.72
CA VAL A 28 -12.46 6.48 -11.23
C VAL A 28 -13.82 6.31 -10.57
N ILE A 29 -14.32 7.37 -9.93
CA ILE A 29 -15.54 7.34 -9.14
C ILE A 29 -16.42 8.50 -9.61
N GLU A 30 -17.65 8.17 -10.01
CA GLU A 30 -18.69 9.14 -10.34
C GLU A 30 -19.31 9.70 -9.05
N LEU A 31 -19.50 11.02 -8.98
CA LEU A 31 -19.93 11.71 -7.75
C LEU A 31 -21.28 12.42 -7.90
N ASP A 32 -21.90 12.38 -9.08
CA ASP A 32 -23.09 13.17 -9.42
C ASP A 32 -24.28 12.86 -8.50
N ASP A 33 -24.46 11.59 -8.11
CA ASP A 33 -25.53 11.14 -7.22
C ASP A 33 -25.28 11.42 -5.72
N VAL A 34 -24.10 11.95 -5.36
CA VAL A 34 -23.69 12.14 -3.96
C VAL A 34 -23.95 13.58 -3.48
N GLY A 35 -24.81 14.33 -4.17
CA GLY A 35 -25.34 15.61 -3.70
C GLY A 35 -24.29 16.71 -3.49
N GLY A 36 -23.27 16.76 -4.35
CA GLY A 36 -22.18 17.73 -4.26
C GLY A 36 -21.03 17.32 -3.33
N ALA A 37 -20.96 16.05 -2.93
CA ALA A 37 -19.83 15.52 -2.18
C ALA A 37 -18.52 15.70 -2.98
N LYS A 38 -17.52 16.30 -2.33
CA LYS A 38 -16.16 16.38 -2.87
C LYS A 38 -15.39 15.20 -2.33
N PHE A 39 -14.91 14.32 -3.21
CA PHE A 39 -14.01 13.25 -2.82
C PHE A 39 -12.56 13.74 -2.97
N GLY A 40 -11.87 13.94 -1.84
CA GLY A 40 -10.48 14.36 -1.81
C GLY A 40 -9.57 13.38 -1.07
N VAL A 41 -8.35 13.84 -0.77
CA VAL A 41 -7.33 13.05 -0.07
C VAL A 41 -7.80 12.65 1.34
N GLU A 42 -8.55 13.52 2.03
CA GLU A 42 -8.99 13.25 3.40
C GLU A 42 -10.11 12.22 3.48
N GLU A 43 -11.06 12.24 2.53
CA GLU A 43 -12.09 11.20 2.38
C GLU A 43 -11.44 9.86 2.06
N LEU A 44 -10.48 9.85 1.13
CA LEU A 44 -9.71 8.65 0.81
C LEU A 44 -8.99 8.11 2.05
N ARG A 45 -8.33 8.99 2.83
CA ARG A 45 -7.63 8.59 4.06
C ARG A 45 -8.58 7.94 5.06
N LYS A 46 -9.77 8.50 5.28
CA LYS A 46 -10.79 7.93 6.18
C LYS A 46 -11.24 6.54 5.70
N VAL A 47 -11.49 6.38 4.40
CA VAL A 47 -11.89 5.11 3.79
C VAL A 47 -10.80 4.05 3.96
N ILE A 48 -9.55 4.38 3.61
CA ILE A 48 -8.41 3.46 3.74
C ILE A 48 -8.19 3.10 5.21
N HIS A 49 -8.20 4.08 6.11
CA HIS A 49 -8.03 3.85 7.55
C HIS A 49 -9.09 2.88 8.09
N SER A 50 -10.36 3.06 7.71
CA SER A 50 -11.46 2.18 8.14
C SER A 50 -11.32 0.72 7.66
N ARG A 51 -10.51 0.48 6.61
CA ARG A 51 -10.31 -0.84 5.99
C ARG A 51 -8.89 -1.36 6.14
N LEU A 52 -8.01 -0.63 6.83
CA LEU A 52 -6.59 -0.97 6.94
C LEU A 52 -6.38 -2.35 7.60
N TYR A 53 -7.32 -2.79 8.44
CA TYR A 53 -7.33 -4.14 9.02
C TYR A 53 -7.40 -5.26 7.96
N LYS A 54 -8.00 -5.02 6.80
CA LYS A 54 -8.05 -5.95 5.65
C LYS A 54 -6.74 -5.96 4.85
N LEU A 55 -5.91 -4.93 5.04
CA LEU A 55 -4.65 -4.70 4.34
C LEU A 55 -3.49 -4.95 5.29
N GLU A 56 -3.44 -6.15 5.87
CA GLU A 56 -2.42 -6.53 6.86
C GLU A 56 -0.97 -6.20 6.44
N PRO A 57 -0.54 -6.43 5.18
CA PRO A 57 0.80 -6.05 4.73
C PRO A 57 1.12 -4.54 4.83
N PHE A 58 0.13 -3.67 4.65
CA PHE A 58 0.31 -2.21 4.71
C PHE A 58 0.47 -1.68 6.14
N ARG A 59 0.30 -2.53 7.14
CA ARG A 59 0.54 -2.20 8.56
C ARG A 59 1.96 -2.58 9.01
N TYR A 60 2.78 -3.08 8.10
CA TYR A 60 4.17 -3.42 8.36
C TYR A 60 5.11 -2.34 7.89
N GLN A 61 6.14 -2.09 8.71
CA GLN A 61 7.29 -1.30 8.33
C GLN A 61 8.43 -2.25 7.97
N LEU A 62 9.06 -2.00 6.81
CA LEU A 62 10.27 -2.71 6.42
C LEU A 62 11.42 -2.23 7.32
N ILE A 63 12.13 -3.18 7.92
CA ILE A 63 13.33 -2.93 8.72
C ILE A 63 14.43 -3.88 8.26
N ASP A 64 15.68 -3.45 8.41
CA ASP A 64 16.82 -4.35 8.22
C ASP A 64 16.81 -5.47 9.26
N ILE A 65 17.43 -6.60 8.89
CA ILE A 65 17.56 -7.75 9.78
C ILE A 65 18.50 -7.35 10.93
N PRO A 66 18.01 -7.32 12.19
CA PRO A 66 18.87 -7.00 13.32
C PRO A 66 20.03 -8.01 13.43
N PHE A 67 21.22 -7.53 13.79
CA PHE A 67 22.43 -8.35 13.98
C PHE A 67 22.89 -9.12 12.73
N LYS A 68 22.67 -8.56 11.53
CA LYS A 68 23.34 -9.04 10.32
C LYS A 68 24.85 -8.81 10.47
N PHE A 69 25.63 -9.88 10.46
CA PHE A 69 27.10 -9.87 10.39
C PHE A 69 27.55 -10.05 8.94
#